data_AF-A0A968H9K0-F1
#
_entry.id   AF-A0A968H9K0-F1
#
_cell.length_a   1.000
_cell.length_b   1.000
_cell.length_c   1.000
_cell.angle_alpha   90.00
_cell.angle_beta   90.00
_cell.angle_gamma   90.00
#
_symmetry.space_group_name_H-M   'P 1'
#
loop_
_entity.id
_entity.type
_entity.pdbx_description
1 polymer ?
#
loop_
_entity_poly.entity_id
_entity_poly.type
_entity_poly.pdbx_seq_one_letter_code
_entity_poly.pdbx_strand_id
1 'polypeptide(L)'
;MRSDRSDSRETIFRFEEAVDKPLVPRFFPLLQHGVLIRCRIGRSVAAFLREDIGATAETIDMIQSIILDGKPVDDPGAAFIRDGSTLALSAAMPGLVGATLRRGGTYSSFRSAITYHETGQASLQGEGYVRIKLFNLLMAELGPVVLRKGVFLSGRDVVSFMTGQSPDFWEGCRQITLDGAPVDAAGLRNAPWLSEKDRVFLVVTGG
;
A
#
# COMPACT_ATOMS: atom_id res chain seq x y z
N MET A 1 9.04 -12.82 -32.50
CA MET A 1 10.11 -11.80 -32.42
C MET A 1 9.49 -10.44 -32.73
N ARG A 2 8.99 -9.75 -31.70
CA ARG A 2 8.76 -8.31 -31.72
C ARG A 2 9.43 -7.78 -30.46
N SER A 3 10.63 -7.26 -30.68
CA SER A 3 11.29 -6.35 -29.77
C SER A 3 10.40 -5.12 -29.65
N ASP A 4 9.92 -4.84 -28.44
CA ASP A 4 9.64 -3.46 -28.05
C ASP A 4 10.29 -3.24 -26.67
N ARG A 5 11.59 -2.99 -26.71
CA ARG A 5 12.29 -2.30 -25.62
C ARG A 5 11.80 -0.85 -25.65
N SER A 6 10.60 -0.61 -25.12
CA SER A 6 10.21 0.74 -24.72
C SER A 6 10.90 1.01 -23.39
N ASP A 7 11.85 1.93 -23.42
CA ASP A 7 12.56 2.49 -22.28
C ASP A 7 11.56 3.08 -21.27
N SER A 8 10.92 2.20 -20.48
CA SER A 8 9.87 2.58 -19.54
C SER A 8 10.53 2.99 -18.24
N ARG A 9 11.20 4.14 -18.25
CA ARG A 9 11.59 4.79 -17.00
C ARG A 9 10.35 4.91 -16.12
N GLU A 10 10.46 4.32 -14.93
CA GLU A 10 9.49 4.46 -13.86
C GLU A 10 9.31 5.96 -13.59
N THR A 11 8.07 6.45 -13.70
CA THR A 11 7.77 7.83 -13.36
C THR A 11 7.74 7.94 -11.83
N ILE A 12 8.59 8.80 -11.27
CA ILE A 12 8.80 8.90 -9.82
C ILE A 12 8.27 10.25 -9.33
N PHE A 13 7.30 10.18 -8.42
CA PHE A 13 6.88 11.28 -7.58
C PHE A 13 7.52 11.18 -6.21
N ARG A 14 8.23 12.23 -5.80
CA ARG A 14 8.79 12.34 -4.46
C ARG A 14 8.20 13.55 -3.75
N PHE A 15 7.80 13.33 -2.51
CA PHE A 15 7.34 14.37 -1.60
C PHE A 15 8.22 14.38 -0.37
N GLU A 16 8.68 15.56 -0.02
CA GLU A 16 9.37 15.84 1.23
C GLU A 16 8.50 16.79 2.05
N GLU A 17 8.02 16.34 3.20
CA GLU A 17 7.26 17.19 4.11
C GLU A 17 8.19 18.10 4.93
N ALA A 18 7.68 19.26 5.34
CA ALA A 18 8.39 20.12 6.28
C ALA A 18 8.30 19.57 7.71
N VAL A 19 9.36 19.73 8.50
CA VAL A 19 9.48 19.21 9.88
C VAL A 19 8.35 19.72 10.79
N ASP A 20 7.89 20.94 10.57
CA ASP A 20 6.85 21.62 11.35
C ASP A 20 5.42 21.37 10.85
N LYS A 21 5.27 20.68 9.70
CA LYS A 21 3.97 20.43 9.06
C LYS A 21 3.89 18.97 8.58
N PRO A 22 3.56 18.00 9.46
CA PRO A 22 3.41 16.62 9.06
C PRO A 22 2.23 16.46 8.10
N LEU A 23 2.52 16.05 6.87
CA LEU A 23 1.58 15.85 5.78
C LEU A 23 1.31 14.37 5.49
N VAL A 24 2.09 13.45 6.04
CA VAL A 24 1.88 12.00 5.88
C VAL A 24 0.41 11.57 6.07
N PRO A 25 -0.36 12.05 7.07
CA PRO A 25 -1.76 11.68 7.22
C PRO A 25 -2.66 12.05 6.02
N ARG A 26 -2.29 13.06 5.22
CA ARG A 26 -3.03 13.45 4.01
C ARG A 26 -2.99 12.34 2.94
N PHE A 27 -2.00 11.46 2.98
CA PHE A 27 -1.87 10.32 2.06
C PHE A 27 -2.63 9.06 2.52
N PHE A 28 -3.17 9.05 3.75
CA PHE A 28 -3.90 7.87 4.28
C PHE A 28 -5.09 7.43 3.43
N PRO A 29 -5.88 8.32 2.80
CA PRO A 29 -6.92 7.89 1.87
C PRO A 29 -6.40 7.01 0.74
N LEU A 30 -5.18 7.23 0.23
CA LEU A 30 -4.59 6.37 -0.81
C LEU A 30 -4.33 4.96 -0.25
N LEU A 31 -3.80 4.88 0.97
CA LEU A 31 -3.54 3.61 1.67
C LEU A 31 -4.82 2.84 1.98
N GLN A 32 -5.95 3.53 2.21
CA GLN A 32 -7.25 2.89 2.41
C GLN A 32 -7.83 2.32 1.11
N HIS A 33 -7.75 3.07 0.02
CA HIS A 33 -8.22 2.62 -1.30
C HIS A 33 -7.40 1.43 -1.80
N GLY A 34 -6.09 1.50 -1.57
CA GLY A 34 -5.13 0.44 -1.78
C GLY A 34 -4.01 0.85 -2.72
N VAL A 35 -2.79 0.59 -2.31
CA VAL A 35 -1.56 0.94 -3.05
C VAL A 35 -0.78 -0.31 -3.40
N LEU A 36 -0.07 -0.29 -4.52
CA LEU A 36 0.75 -1.42 -4.94
C LEU A 36 2.15 -1.31 -4.32
N ILE A 37 2.69 -2.44 -3.88
CA ILE A 37 4.06 -2.54 -3.35
C ILE A 37 4.78 -3.61 -4.16
N ARG A 38 5.98 -3.28 -4.65
CA ARG A 38 6.87 -4.27 -5.26
C ARG A 38 7.53 -5.07 -4.14
N CYS A 39 7.41 -6.39 -4.20
CA CYS A 39 7.90 -7.29 -3.15
C CYS A 39 8.28 -8.66 -3.70
N ARG A 40 8.86 -9.50 -2.84
CA ARG A 40 9.10 -10.91 -3.16
C ARG A 40 7.83 -11.74 -3.00
N ILE A 41 7.40 -12.41 -4.06
CA ILE A 41 6.21 -13.27 -4.08
C ILE A 41 6.56 -14.73 -3.73
N GLY A 42 5.55 -15.51 -3.37
CA GLY A 42 5.72 -16.90 -2.92
C GLY A 42 6.17 -17.03 -1.47
N ARG A 43 5.99 -15.98 -0.67
CA ARG A 43 6.32 -15.93 0.76
C ARG A 43 5.05 -15.86 1.61
N SER A 44 5.16 -16.24 2.88
CA SER A 44 4.04 -16.13 3.80
C SER A 44 3.70 -14.66 4.09
N VAL A 45 2.46 -14.36 4.47
CA VAL A 45 2.04 -13.02 4.90
C VAL A 45 2.92 -12.54 6.06
N ALA A 46 3.28 -13.43 7.00
CA ALA A 46 4.17 -13.10 8.11
C ALA A 46 5.57 -12.64 7.63
N ALA A 47 6.16 -13.35 6.67
CA ALA A 47 7.46 -12.98 6.11
C ALA A 47 7.37 -11.67 5.32
N PHE A 48 6.31 -11.49 4.52
CA PHE A 48 6.05 -10.26 3.79
C PHE A 48 5.95 -9.02 4.71
N LEU A 49 5.19 -9.12 5.80
CA LEU A 49 5.06 -8.01 6.76
C LEU A 49 6.41 -7.65 7.41
N ARG A 50 7.22 -8.64 7.78
CA ARG A 50 8.51 -8.40 8.44
C ARG A 50 9.59 -7.92 7.46
N GLU A 51 9.75 -8.59 6.33
CA GLU A 51 10.89 -8.40 5.44
C GLU A 51 10.61 -7.34 4.37
N ASP A 52 9.46 -7.44 3.69
CA ASP A 52 9.13 -6.53 2.58
C ASP A 52 8.52 -5.22 3.10
N ILE A 53 7.63 -5.27 4.09
CA ILE A 53 7.04 -4.06 4.69
C ILE A 53 7.93 -3.48 5.79
N GLY A 54 8.72 -4.29 6.49
CA GLY A 54 9.54 -3.80 7.61
C GLY A 54 8.72 -3.49 8.85
N ALA A 55 7.58 -4.16 9.03
CA ALA A 55 6.77 -4.05 10.23
C ALA A 55 7.52 -4.67 11.43
N THR A 56 7.51 -3.98 12.57
CA THR A 56 8.11 -4.51 13.80
C THR A 56 7.24 -5.62 14.39
N ALA A 57 7.76 -6.35 15.38
CA ALA A 57 6.99 -7.36 16.10
C ALA A 57 5.75 -6.73 16.76
N GLU A 58 5.92 -5.57 17.39
CA GLU A 58 4.85 -4.80 18.03
C GLU A 58 3.79 -4.38 17.01
N THR A 59 4.21 -3.92 15.83
CA THR A 59 3.27 -3.55 14.78
C THR A 59 2.47 -4.74 14.28
N ILE A 60 3.11 -5.90 14.12
CA ILE A 60 2.45 -7.13 13.70
C ILE A 60 1.44 -7.60 14.75
N ASP A 61 1.78 -7.49 16.03
CA ASP A 61 0.90 -7.89 17.13
C ASP A 61 -0.36 -7.01 17.23
N MET A 62 -0.28 -5.75 16.78
CA MET A 62 -1.47 -4.89 16.66
C MET A 62 -2.41 -5.32 15.53
N ILE A 63 -1.98 -6.11 14.55
CA ILE A 63 -2.82 -6.51 13.41
C ILE A 63 -3.83 -7.57 13.86
N GLN A 64 -5.08 -7.16 14.04
CA GLN A 64 -6.17 -8.03 14.48
C GLN A 64 -6.95 -8.68 13.33
N SER A 65 -6.93 -8.07 12.14
CA SER A 65 -7.63 -8.59 10.96
C SER A 65 -6.72 -8.55 9.75
N ILE A 66 -6.53 -9.71 9.14
CA ILE A 66 -5.80 -9.90 7.89
C ILE A 66 -6.77 -10.53 6.90
N ILE A 67 -6.94 -9.86 5.75
CA ILE A 67 -7.76 -10.36 4.66
C ILE A 67 -6.85 -10.44 3.43
N LEU A 68 -6.66 -11.65 2.91
CA LEU A 68 -5.90 -11.93 1.69
C LEU A 68 -6.88 -12.34 0.58
N ASP A 69 -6.90 -11.59 -0.52
CA ASP A 69 -7.76 -11.85 -1.68
C ASP A 69 -9.24 -12.02 -1.32
N GLY A 70 -9.70 -11.19 -0.38
CA GLY A 70 -11.06 -11.19 0.15
C GLY A 70 -11.35 -12.25 1.21
N LYS A 71 -10.38 -13.10 1.56
CA LYS A 71 -10.52 -14.19 2.53
C LYS A 71 -9.81 -13.86 3.85
N PRO A 72 -10.45 -14.09 5.01
CA PRO A 72 -9.77 -13.94 6.30
C PRO A 72 -8.59 -14.90 6.44
N VAL A 73 -7.51 -14.44 7.08
CA VAL A 73 -6.31 -15.21 7.39
C VAL A 73 -6.12 -15.30 8.90
N ASP A 74 -6.21 -16.52 9.44
CA ASP A 74 -5.99 -16.79 10.86
C ASP A 74 -4.51 -17.07 11.19
N ASP A 75 -3.79 -17.69 10.26
CA ASP A 75 -2.35 -17.94 10.39
C ASP A 75 -1.56 -17.28 9.23
N PRO A 76 -0.95 -16.11 9.48
CA PRO A 76 -0.11 -15.42 8.51
C PRO A 76 1.14 -16.20 8.11
N GLY A 77 1.57 -17.19 8.89
CA GLY A 77 2.68 -18.09 8.55
C GLY A 77 2.31 -19.12 7.49
N ALA A 78 1.02 -19.48 7.39
CA ALA A 78 0.50 -20.48 6.46
C ALA A 78 -0.22 -19.89 5.22
N ALA A 79 -0.45 -18.58 5.19
CA ALA A 79 -1.03 -17.89 4.03
C ALA A 79 0.07 -17.28 3.16
N PHE A 80 0.04 -17.52 1.85
CA PHE A 80 1.09 -17.10 0.93
C PHE A 80 0.65 -15.98 -0.03
N ILE A 81 1.52 -14.98 -0.15
CA ILE A 81 1.37 -13.84 -1.04
C ILE A 81 1.76 -14.24 -2.47
N ARG A 82 0.92 -13.90 -3.44
CA ARG A 82 1.19 -14.05 -4.87
C ARG A 82 1.25 -12.69 -5.58
N ASP A 83 1.74 -12.71 -6.80
CA ASP A 83 1.62 -11.54 -7.67
C ASP A 83 0.14 -11.19 -7.89
N GLY A 84 -0.19 -9.90 -7.78
CA GLY A 84 -1.54 -9.39 -7.88
C GLY A 84 -2.39 -9.58 -6.62
N SER A 85 -1.90 -10.25 -5.57
CA SER A 85 -2.66 -10.42 -4.32
C SER A 85 -3.03 -9.06 -3.71
N THR A 86 -4.21 -9.01 -3.08
CA THR A 86 -4.68 -7.88 -2.29
C THR A 86 -4.70 -8.26 -0.81
N LEU A 87 -3.92 -7.54 -0.01
CA LEU A 87 -3.82 -7.70 1.44
C LEU A 87 -4.43 -6.49 2.14
N ALA A 88 -5.52 -6.70 2.87
CA ALA A 88 -6.13 -5.69 3.73
C ALA A 88 -5.79 -5.98 5.20
N LEU A 89 -5.31 -4.96 5.91
CA LEU A 89 -4.84 -5.04 7.29
C LEU A 89 -5.56 -4.02 8.18
N SER A 90 -5.99 -4.44 9.35
CA SER A 90 -6.62 -3.56 10.35
C SER A 90 -6.19 -3.92 11.77
N ALA A 91 -5.99 -2.89 12.60
CA ALA A 91 -5.63 -3.05 14.00
C ALA A 91 -6.83 -3.29 14.93
N ALA A 92 -8.04 -2.93 14.51
CA ALA A 92 -9.27 -3.18 15.26
C ALA A 92 -10.46 -2.86 14.35
N MET A 93 -11.35 -3.81 14.11
CA MET A 93 -12.65 -3.50 13.51
C MET A 93 -13.71 -3.47 14.62
N PRO A 94 -14.26 -2.30 15.00
CA PRO A 94 -15.44 -2.26 15.86
C PRO A 94 -16.70 -2.68 15.08
N GLY A 95 -17.69 -3.23 15.79
CA GLY A 95 -18.97 -3.66 15.19
C GLY A 95 -19.04 -5.13 14.76
N LEU A 96 -20.19 -5.54 14.19
CA LEU A 96 -20.49 -6.94 13.85
C LEU A 96 -19.47 -7.55 12.87
N VAL A 97 -19.09 -6.78 11.84
CA VAL A 97 -18.07 -7.15 10.85
C VAL A 97 -16.73 -7.46 11.52
N GLY A 98 -16.36 -6.70 12.55
CA GLY A 98 -15.16 -6.94 13.33
C GLY A 98 -15.26 -8.15 14.27
N ALA A 99 -16.41 -8.36 14.92
CA ALA A 99 -16.65 -9.58 15.69
C ALA A 99 -16.53 -10.86 14.83
N THR A 100 -16.92 -10.77 13.57
CA THR A 100 -16.82 -11.84 12.57
C THR A 100 -15.56 -11.80 11.70
N LEU A 101 -14.59 -10.90 11.91
CA LEU A 101 -13.34 -10.80 11.12
C LEU A 101 -12.07 -10.66 11.99
N ARG A 102 -12.23 -10.60 13.31
CA ARG A 102 -11.14 -10.62 14.28
C ARG A 102 -10.49 -12.00 14.32
N ARG A 103 -9.16 -12.02 14.19
CA ARG A 103 -8.31 -13.19 14.39
C ARG A 103 -8.46 -13.72 15.82
N GLY A 104 -8.69 -15.03 15.97
CA GLY A 104 -8.85 -15.67 17.29
C GLY A 104 -10.12 -15.30 18.08
N GLY A 105 -11.15 -14.72 17.45
CA GLY A 105 -12.43 -14.43 18.11
C GLY A 105 -13.31 -15.67 18.33
N THR A 106 -14.27 -15.58 19.26
CA THR A 106 -15.19 -16.66 19.68
C THR A 106 -16.00 -17.31 18.55
N TYR A 107 -16.14 -16.65 17.39
CA TYR A 107 -16.84 -17.14 16.20
C TYR A 107 -15.88 -17.58 15.06
N SER A 108 -14.60 -17.82 15.34
CA SER A 108 -13.63 -18.33 14.35
C SER A 108 -14.06 -19.67 13.74
N SER A 109 -14.71 -20.53 14.54
CA SER A 109 -15.22 -21.84 14.13
C SER A 109 -16.30 -21.79 13.03
N PHE A 110 -17.02 -20.68 12.89
CA PHE A 110 -18.06 -20.50 11.86
C PHE A 110 -17.51 -20.12 10.48
N ARG A 111 -16.19 -19.90 10.34
CA ARG A 111 -15.56 -19.39 9.12
C ARG A 111 -14.67 -20.39 8.40
N SER A 112 -14.54 -21.61 8.93
CA SER A 112 -13.80 -22.71 8.29
C SER A 112 -14.24 -22.98 6.84
N ALA A 113 -15.46 -22.61 6.46
CA ALA A 113 -15.96 -22.73 5.09
C ALA A 113 -15.46 -21.66 4.09
N ILE A 114 -14.90 -20.53 4.57
CA ILE A 114 -14.48 -19.38 3.74
C ILE A 114 -13.04 -18.92 3.99
N THR A 115 -12.33 -19.53 4.94
CA THR A 115 -10.91 -19.27 5.22
C THR A 115 -10.06 -19.58 3.98
N TYR A 116 -8.99 -18.80 3.79
CA TYR A 116 -8.02 -19.09 2.74
C TYR A 116 -7.45 -20.51 2.94
N HIS A 117 -7.64 -21.36 1.92
CA HIS A 117 -6.98 -22.64 1.80
C HIS A 117 -6.02 -22.55 0.62
N GLU A 118 -4.77 -22.95 0.86
CA GLU A 118 -3.72 -22.98 -0.16
C GLU A 118 -4.10 -23.97 -1.28
N THR A 119 -4.57 -23.43 -2.40
CA THR A 119 -4.89 -24.22 -3.60
C THR A 119 -3.65 -24.32 -4.48
N GLY A 120 -2.74 -25.24 -4.13
CA GLY A 120 -1.99 -26.14 -5.02
C GLY A 120 -1.25 -25.66 -6.27
N GLN A 121 -1.16 -24.37 -6.60
CA GLN A 121 -0.30 -23.89 -7.69
C GLN A 121 1.05 -23.48 -7.12
N ALA A 122 2.10 -24.16 -7.57
CA ALA A 122 3.48 -23.86 -7.22
C ALA A 122 3.76 -22.36 -7.39
N SER A 123 4.00 -21.69 -6.27
CA SER A 123 4.34 -20.28 -6.20
C SER A 123 5.66 -20.07 -6.96
N LEU A 124 5.59 -19.45 -8.13
CA LEU A 124 6.79 -18.94 -8.80
C LEU A 124 7.43 -17.92 -7.84
N GLN A 125 8.58 -18.28 -7.27
CA GLN A 125 9.36 -17.37 -6.44
C GLN A 125 9.98 -16.29 -7.35
N GLY A 126 9.86 -15.03 -6.97
CA GLY A 126 10.34 -13.90 -7.79
C GLY A 126 9.91 -12.55 -7.23
N GLU A 127 10.03 -11.52 -8.05
CA GLU A 127 9.45 -10.20 -7.77
C GLU A 127 8.02 -10.11 -8.34
N GLY A 128 7.15 -9.43 -7.61
CA GLY A 128 5.79 -9.13 -8.04
C GLY A 128 5.22 -7.92 -7.30
N TYR A 129 3.93 -7.68 -7.51
CA TYR A 129 3.22 -6.55 -6.94
C TYR A 129 2.05 -7.01 -6.09
N VAL A 130 1.97 -6.46 -4.87
CA VAL A 130 0.88 -6.73 -3.93
C VAL A 130 0.16 -5.44 -3.63
N ARG A 131 -1.17 -5.47 -3.68
CA ARG A 131 -1.99 -4.36 -3.25
C ARG A 131 -2.17 -4.40 -1.74
N ILE A 132 -1.65 -3.41 -1.02
CA ILE A 132 -1.93 -3.25 0.41
C ILE A 132 -3.06 -2.26 0.62
N LYS A 133 -3.97 -2.60 1.54
CA LYS A 133 -4.93 -1.67 2.13
C LYS A 133 -4.72 -1.59 3.64
N LEU A 134 -4.58 -0.37 4.17
CA LEU A 134 -4.44 -0.14 5.60
C LEU A 134 -5.67 0.57 6.15
N PHE A 135 -6.14 0.12 7.30
CA PHE A 135 -7.32 0.67 7.95
C PHE A 135 -7.06 1.03 9.41
N ASN A 136 -7.83 2.00 9.90
CA ASN A 136 -7.98 2.32 11.31
C ASN A 136 -6.65 2.74 11.92
N LEU A 137 -6.37 2.36 13.18
CA LEU A 137 -5.14 2.73 13.89
C LEU A 137 -3.87 2.25 13.18
N LEU A 138 -3.96 1.18 12.38
CA LEU A 138 -2.81 0.64 11.66
C LEU A 138 -2.26 1.59 10.59
N MET A 139 -3.04 2.56 10.13
CA MET A 139 -2.56 3.57 9.18
C MET A 139 -1.49 4.49 9.77
N ALA A 140 -1.64 4.88 11.04
CA ALA A 140 -0.64 5.73 11.70
C ALA A 140 0.70 5.00 11.90
N GLU A 141 0.62 3.67 12.07
CA GLU A 141 1.74 2.81 12.43
C GLU A 141 2.50 2.31 11.19
N LEU A 142 1.78 1.80 10.19
CA LEU A 142 2.38 1.29 8.96
C LEU A 142 2.42 2.31 7.81
N GLY A 143 1.54 3.29 7.80
CA GLY A 143 1.42 4.25 6.69
C GLY A 143 2.73 5.01 6.41
N PRO A 144 3.38 5.62 7.41
CA PRO A 144 4.67 6.30 7.21
C PRO A 144 5.76 5.36 6.68
N VAL A 145 5.81 4.12 7.19
CA VAL A 145 6.81 3.12 6.75
C VAL A 145 6.59 2.73 5.29
N VAL A 146 5.34 2.43 4.93
CA VAL A 146 4.93 2.05 3.58
C VAL A 146 5.20 3.19 2.59
N LEU A 147 4.82 4.43 2.92
CA LEU A 147 5.02 5.59 2.04
C LEU A 147 6.50 5.96 1.86
N ARG A 148 7.35 5.80 2.90
CA ARG A 148 8.80 6.02 2.80
C ARG A 148 9.50 4.98 1.94
N LYS A 149 9.08 3.71 2.02
CA LYS A 149 9.59 2.65 1.12
C LYS A 149 9.20 2.90 -0.33
N GLY A 150 8.06 3.55 -0.51
CA GLY A 150 7.51 3.91 -1.80
C GLY A 150 6.45 2.92 -2.26
N VAL A 151 5.46 3.46 -2.95
CA VAL A 151 4.26 2.74 -3.37
C VAL A 151 3.94 3.07 -4.82
N PHE A 152 3.23 2.17 -5.48
CA PHE A 152 2.77 2.35 -6.85
C PHE A 152 1.29 2.70 -6.87
N LEU A 153 0.97 3.72 -7.64
CA LEU A 153 -0.39 4.21 -7.90
C LEU A 153 -0.61 4.27 -9.40
N SER A 154 -1.87 4.27 -9.84
CA SER A 154 -2.15 4.68 -11.22
C SER A 154 -1.89 6.18 -11.36
N GLY A 155 -1.52 6.61 -12.55
CA GLY A 155 -1.37 8.03 -12.86
C GLY A 155 -2.65 8.82 -12.62
N ARG A 156 -3.82 8.21 -12.84
CA ARG A 156 -5.12 8.79 -12.54
C ARG A 156 -5.31 9.06 -11.05
N ASP A 157 -4.92 8.11 -10.20
CA ASP A 157 -5.04 8.26 -8.74
C ASP A 157 -4.11 9.37 -8.24
N VAL A 158 -2.89 9.46 -8.79
CA VAL A 158 -1.94 10.54 -8.45
C VAL A 158 -2.53 11.90 -8.85
N VAL A 159 -3.00 12.05 -10.09
CA VAL A 159 -3.59 13.30 -10.56
C VAL A 159 -4.81 13.67 -9.72
N SER A 160 -5.73 12.73 -9.50
CA SER A 160 -6.94 12.95 -8.69
C SER A 160 -6.59 13.38 -7.27
N PHE A 161 -5.63 12.70 -6.63
CA PHE A 161 -5.16 13.03 -5.29
C PHE A 161 -4.62 14.45 -5.23
N MET A 162 -3.74 14.81 -6.17
CA MET A 162 -3.06 16.10 -6.20
C MET A 162 -4.01 17.25 -6.50
N THR A 163 -4.92 17.09 -7.46
CA THR A 163 -5.92 18.12 -7.79
C THR A 163 -6.94 18.33 -6.69
N GLY A 164 -7.13 17.33 -5.82
CA GLY A 164 -8.00 17.42 -4.65
C GLY A 164 -7.33 18.04 -3.42
N GLN A 165 -6.02 18.32 -3.47
CA GLN A 165 -5.33 18.95 -2.34
C GLN A 165 -5.57 20.45 -2.27
N SER A 166 -5.68 20.95 -1.05
CA SER A 166 -5.82 22.37 -0.75
C SER A 166 -4.46 23.10 -0.81
N PRO A 167 -4.42 24.44 -0.94
CA PRO A 167 -3.16 25.19 -1.05
C PRO A 167 -2.16 24.94 0.10
N ASP A 168 -2.66 24.76 1.33
CA ASP A 168 -1.88 24.44 2.54
C ASP A 168 -1.12 23.11 2.45
N PHE A 169 -1.57 22.15 1.63
CA PHE A 169 -0.79 20.94 1.34
C PHE A 169 0.48 21.29 0.57
N TRP A 170 0.35 22.10 -0.49
CA TRP A 170 1.47 22.50 -1.33
C TRP A 170 2.47 23.36 -0.55
N GLU A 171 1.98 24.25 0.31
CA GLU A 171 2.81 25.06 1.22
C GLU A 171 3.46 24.26 2.36
N GLY A 172 2.90 23.10 2.71
CA GLY A 172 3.44 22.22 3.74
C GLY A 172 4.51 21.26 3.20
N CYS A 173 4.58 21.07 1.89
CA CYS A 173 5.66 20.30 1.28
C CYS A 173 6.92 21.18 1.18
N ARG A 174 8.02 20.68 1.75
CA ARG A 174 9.34 21.28 1.56
C ARG A 174 9.78 21.16 0.10
N GLN A 175 9.54 19.99 -0.49
CA GLN A 175 9.90 19.72 -1.88
C GLN A 175 8.95 18.70 -2.49
N ILE A 176 8.52 18.93 -3.73
CA ILE A 176 7.79 17.96 -4.53
C ILE A 176 8.51 17.86 -5.88
N THR A 177 8.89 16.64 -6.27
CA THR A 177 9.53 16.41 -7.56
C THR A 177 8.82 15.33 -8.37
N LEU A 178 8.81 15.55 -9.68
CA LEU A 178 8.41 14.59 -10.70
C LEU A 178 9.64 14.27 -11.55
N ASP A 179 10.08 13.01 -11.55
CA ASP A 179 11.28 12.54 -12.24
C ASP A 179 12.53 13.38 -11.88
N GLY A 180 12.57 13.87 -10.64
CA GLY A 180 13.65 14.72 -10.11
C GLY A 180 13.50 16.21 -10.39
N ALA A 181 12.58 16.63 -11.26
CA ALA A 181 12.30 18.04 -11.51
C ALA A 181 11.27 18.57 -10.49
N PRO A 182 11.48 19.76 -9.89
CA PRO A 182 10.50 20.38 -9.01
C PRO A 182 9.15 20.58 -9.72
N VAL A 183 8.06 20.27 -9.03
CA VAL A 183 6.70 20.39 -9.56
C VAL A 183 5.78 21.03 -8.52
N ASP A 184 4.92 21.93 -8.98
CA ASP A 184 3.85 22.52 -8.18
C ASP A 184 2.47 22.18 -8.79
N ALA A 185 1.40 22.75 -8.22
CA ALA A 185 0.05 22.56 -8.71
C ALA A 185 -0.15 23.01 -10.17
N ALA A 186 0.66 23.94 -10.68
CA ALA A 186 0.60 24.39 -12.08
C ALA A 186 1.37 23.43 -13.00
N GLY A 187 2.54 22.96 -12.57
CA GLY A 187 3.36 21.98 -13.28
C GLY A 187 2.65 20.66 -13.52
N LEU A 188 1.78 20.23 -12.60
CA LEU A 188 0.92 19.05 -12.83
C LEU A 188 -0.09 19.23 -13.96
N ARG A 189 -0.65 20.44 -14.15
CA ARG A 189 -1.56 20.72 -15.26
C ARG A 189 -0.85 20.60 -16.61
N ASN A 190 0.46 20.82 -16.61
CA ASN A 190 1.32 20.68 -17.78
C ASN A 190 1.81 19.24 -17.98
N ALA A 191 1.37 18.28 -17.15
CA ALA A 191 1.69 16.86 -17.27
C ALA A 191 0.42 15.98 -17.47
N PRO A 192 -0.44 16.24 -18.48
CA PRO A 192 -1.67 15.46 -18.70
C PRO A 192 -1.39 13.98 -18.99
N TRP A 193 -0.24 13.69 -19.60
CA TRP A 193 0.28 12.34 -19.85
C TRP A 193 0.43 11.51 -18.57
N LEU A 194 0.54 12.15 -17.40
CA LEU A 194 0.66 11.43 -16.14
C LEU A 194 -0.56 10.55 -15.90
N SER A 195 -1.76 11.02 -16.25
CA SER A 195 -3.01 10.26 -16.09
C SER A 195 -3.10 9.00 -16.96
N GLU A 196 -2.24 8.88 -17.97
CA GLU A 196 -2.14 7.72 -18.87
C GLU A 196 -1.15 6.68 -18.37
N LYS A 197 -0.34 6.99 -17.34
CA LYS A 197 0.60 6.03 -16.76
C LYS A 197 -0.16 4.98 -15.94
N ASP A 198 0.07 3.72 -16.28
CA ASP A 198 -0.46 2.59 -15.50
C ASP A 198 0.09 2.55 -14.08
N ARG A 199 1.36 2.98 -13.92
CA ARG A 199 2.07 2.96 -12.65
C ARG A 199 2.96 4.18 -12.51
N VAL A 200 2.84 4.82 -11.36
CA VAL A 200 3.66 5.94 -10.89
C VAL A 200 4.18 5.57 -9.52
N PHE A 201 5.49 5.67 -9.34
CA PHE A 201 6.14 5.38 -8.07
C PHE A 201 6.11 6.62 -7.19
N LEU A 202 5.40 6.54 -6.07
CA LEU A 202 5.23 7.57 -5.08
C LEU A 202 6.13 7.28 -3.88
N VAL A 203 6.93 8.25 -3.46
CA VAL A 203 7.69 8.19 -2.21
C VAL A 203 7.40 9.43 -1.38
N VAL A 204 7.08 9.25 -0.10
CA VAL A 204 6.89 10.36 0.85
C VAL A 204 7.91 10.23 1.97
N THR A 205 8.75 11.24 2.16
CA THR A 205 9.79 11.28 3.18
C THR A 205 9.56 12.43 4.16
N GLY A 206 9.74 12.13 5.45
CA GLY A 206 9.80 13.12 6.53
C GLY A 206 11.16 13.80 6.60
N GLY A 207 11.15 15.10 6.88
CA GLY A 207 12.35 15.90 7.15
C GLY A 207 12.85 15.80 8.59
#